data_AF-A0A073CB37-F1
#
_entry.id   AF-A0A073CB37-F1
#
_cell.length_a   1.000
_cell.length_b   1.000
_cell.length_c   1.000
_cell.angle_alpha   90.00
_cell.angle_beta   90.00
_cell.angle_gamma   90.00
#
_symmetry.space_group_name_H-M   'P 1'
#
loop_
_entity.id
_entity.type
_entity.pdbx_description
1 polymer ?
#
loop_
_entity_poly.entity_id
_entity_poly.type
_entity_poly.pdbx_seq_one_letter_code
_entity_poly.pdbx_strand_id
1 'polypeptide(L)'
;MDFQLLGLTFITVFLSELGDKSQVAAIALSGTSKSPRAVFFGTATALLLASFLGVIVGQGFAEVLPARLVKIAAAIGFAVLGIRLLWFTGIPGKPKDQSLES
;
A
#
# COMPACT_ATOMS: atom_id res chain seq x y z
N MET A 1 -14.14 -7.65 -25.97
CA MET A 1 -13.43 -7.35 -24.72
C MET A 1 -12.24 -6.49 -25.07
N ASP A 2 -12.14 -5.28 -24.54
CA ASP A 2 -10.95 -4.45 -24.71
C ASP A 2 -9.77 -5.08 -23.95
N PHE A 3 -9.11 -6.04 -24.57
CA PHE A 3 -7.89 -6.68 -24.04
C PHE A 3 -6.79 -5.63 -23.74
N GLN A 4 -6.85 -4.48 -24.40
CA GLN A 4 -6.02 -3.31 -24.11
C GLN A 4 -6.29 -2.72 -22.72
N LEU A 5 -7.55 -2.62 -22.30
CA LEU A 5 -7.92 -2.13 -20.97
C LEU A 5 -7.44 -3.11 -19.88
N LEU A 6 -7.59 -4.40 -20.14
CA LEU A 6 -7.13 -5.46 -19.24
C LEU A 6 -5.61 -5.39 -19.07
N GLY A 7 -4.87 -5.29 -20.17
CA GLY A 7 -3.41 -5.16 -20.15
C GLY A 7 -2.94 -3.90 -19.41
N LEU A 8 -3.54 -2.75 -19.68
CA LEU A 8 -3.21 -1.48 -19.02
C LEU A 8 -3.47 -1.55 -17.51
N THR A 9 -4.65 -2.01 -17.12
CA THR A 9 -5.03 -2.06 -15.70
C THR A 9 -4.17 -3.08 -14.95
N PHE A 10 -3.90 -4.23 -15.56
CA PHE A 10 -2.99 -5.23 -15.00
C PHE A 10 -1.58 -4.67 -14.81
N ILE A 11 -0.98 -4.04 -15.83
CA ILE A 11 0.38 -3.49 -15.74
C ILE A 11 0.42 -2.38 -14.69
N THR A 12 -0.54 -1.45 -14.68
CA THR A 12 -0.59 -0.36 -13.70
C THR A 12 -0.70 -0.88 -12.27
N VAL A 13 -1.61 -1.81 -11.99
CA VAL A 13 -1.77 -2.39 -10.65
C VAL A 13 -0.55 -3.22 -10.27
N PHE A 14 -0.04 -4.04 -11.20
CA PHE A 14 1.15 -4.85 -10.98
C PHE A 14 2.36 -3.98 -10.59
N LEU A 15 2.66 -2.93 -11.36
CA LEU A 15 3.75 -2.01 -11.04
C LEU A 15 3.52 -1.28 -9.72
N SER A 16 2.28 -0.91 -9.41
CA SER A 16 1.95 -0.25 -8.14
C SER A 16 2.14 -1.15 -6.92
N GLU A 17 1.99 -2.47 -7.10
CA GLU A 17 2.11 -3.47 -6.04
C GLU A 17 3.52 -4.08 -5.94
N LEU A 18 4.35 -3.96 -6.98
CA LEU A 18 5.72 -4.46 -6.99
C LEU A 18 6.58 -3.80 -5.89
N GLY A 19 7.11 -4.63 -4.99
CA GLY A 19 7.98 -4.18 -3.90
C GLY A 19 7.22 -3.60 -2.70
N ASP A 20 5.89 -3.75 -2.64
CA ASP A 20 5.14 -3.36 -1.46
C ASP A 20 5.53 -4.22 -0.23
N LYS A 21 5.27 -3.66 0.96
CA LYS A 21 5.49 -4.29 2.26
C LYS A 21 4.82 -5.66 2.36
N SER A 22 3.66 -5.84 1.71
CA SER A 22 2.99 -7.14 1.62
C SER A 22 3.83 -8.20 0.91
N GLN A 23 4.57 -7.85 -0.15
CA GLN A 23 5.45 -8.76 -0.87
C GLN A 23 6.68 -9.14 -0.04
N VAL A 24 7.30 -8.17 0.65
CA VAL A 24 8.42 -8.43 1.56
C VAL A 24 7.99 -9.35 2.71
N ALA A 25 6.81 -9.11 3.28
CA ALA A 25 6.24 -9.97 4.32
C ALA A 25 5.95 -11.40 3.82
N ALA A 26 5.43 -11.53 2.59
CA ALA A 26 5.19 -12.83 1.97
C ALA A 26 6.50 -13.62 1.74
N ILE A 27 7.55 -12.95 1.27
CA ILE A 27 8.88 -13.55 1.07
C ILE A 27 9.48 -13.98 2.41
N ALA A 28 9.43 -13.12 3.43
CA ALA A 28 9.93 -13.44 4.77
C ALA A 28 9.19 -14.63 5.41
N LEU A 29 7.86 -14.66 5.28
CA LEU A 29 7.03 -15.76 5.79
C LEU A 29 7.27 -17.06 5.01
N SER A 30 7.50 -16.97 3.71
CA SER A 30 7.84 -18.10 2.85
C SER A 30 9.21 -18.70 3.23
N GLY A 31 10.21 -17.85 3.49
CA GLY A 31 11.56 -18.27 3.90
C GLY A 31 11.61 -18.93 5.28
N THR A 32 10.63 -18.66 6.15
CA THR A 32 10.57 -19.23 7.51
C THR A 32 9.58 -20.40 7.63
N SER A 33 8.73 -20.63 6.61
CA SER A 33 7.71 -21.66 6.63
C SER A 33 8.21 -23.02 6.13
N LYS A 34 7.75 -24.09 6.78
CA LYS A 34 7.99 -25.48 6.33
C LYS A 34 7.39 -25.80 4.94
N SER A 35 6.43 -25.00 4.46
CA SER A 35 5.80 -25.15 3.15
C SER A 35 5.68 -23.81 2.41
N PRO A 36 6.72 -23.42 1.64
CA PRO A 36 6.72 -22.19 0.83
C PRO A 36 5.56 -22.11 -0.18
N ARG A 37 5.15 -23.27 -0.72
CA ARG A 37 4.02 -23.34 -1.67
C ARG A 37 2.69 -22.99 -1.00
N ALA A 38 2.46 -23.43 0.24
CA ALA A 38 1.25 -23.09 0.98
C ALA A 38 1.19 -21.59 1.31
N VAL A 39 2.34 -20.98 1.64
CA VAL A 39 2.42 -19.53 1.86
C VAL A 39 2.08 -18.77 0.58
N PHE A 40 2.64 -19.17 -0.57
CA PHE A 40 2.33 -18.54 -1.86
C PHE A 40 0.83 -18.57 -2.19
N PHE A 41 0.20 -19.74 -2.12
CA PHE A 41 -1.23 -19.84 -2.40
C PHE A 41 -2.07 -19.10 -1.36
N GLY A 42 -1.69 -19.14 -0.08
CA GLY A 42 -2.38 -18.42 0.98
C GLY A 42 -2.35 -16.90 0.78
N THR A 43 -1.18 -16.33 0.48
CA THR A 43 -1.04 -14.88 0.25
C THR A 43 -1.72 -14.46 -1.04
N ALA A 44 -1.62 -15.25 -2.11
CA ALA A 44 -2.31 -14.99 -3.37
C ALA A 44 -3.84 -14.99 -3.20
N THR A 45 -4.40 -16.00 -2.53
CA THR A 45 -5.84 -16.07 -2.25
C THR A 45 -6.28 -14.93 -1.33
N ALA A 46 -5.51 -14.59 -0.30
CA ALA A 46 -5.81 -13.47 0.58
C ALA A 46 -5.87 -12.13 -0.20
N LEU A 47 -4.93 -11.90 -1.10
CA LEU A 47 -4.91 -10.70 -1.94
C LEU A 47 -6.12 -10.64 -2.88
N LEU A 48 -6.45 -11.76 -3.53
CA LEU A 48 -7.62 -11.82 -4.41
C LEU A 48 -8.92 -11.54 -3.64
N LEU A 49 -9.09 -12.13 -2.46
CA LEU A 49 -10.26 -11.91 -1.61
C LEU A 49 -10.35 -10.47 -1.12
N ALA A 50 -9.23 -9.90 -0.67
CA ALA A 50 -9.18 -8.51 -0.22
C ALA A 50 -9.55 -7.53 -1.35
N SER A 51 -8.99 -7.72 -2.54
CA SER A 51 -9.32 -6.92 -3.72
C SER A 51 -10.77 -7.07 -4.14
N PHE A 52 -11.31 -8.30 -4.14
CA PHE A 52 -12.70 -8.56 -4.49
C PHE A 52 -13.68 -7.88 -3.52
N LEU A 53 -13.45 -8.01 -2.21
CA LEU A 53 -14.23 -7.29 -1.19
C LEU A 53 -14.09 -5.77 -1.35
N GLY A 54 -12.87 -5.29 -1.62
CA GLY A 54 -12.58 -3.89 -1.84
C GLY A 54 -13.37 -3.30 -3.02
N VAL A 55 -13.50 -4.06 -4.12
CA VAL A 55 -14.32 -3.64 -5.28
C VAL A 55 -15.80 -3.62 -4.95
N ILE A 56 -16.33 -4.67 -4.30
CA ILE A 56 -17.76 -4.71 -3.92
C ILE A 56 -18.12 -3.52 -3.02
N VAL A 57 -17.32 -3.33 -1.98
CA VAL A 57 -17.52 -2.25 -1.02
C VAL A 57 -17.33 -0.90 -1.72
N GLY A 58 -16.26 -0.74 -2.49
CA GLY A 58 -15.95 0.49 -3.22
C GLY A 58 -17.02 0.89 -4.23
N GLN A 59 -17.57 -0.06 -4.97
CA GLN A 59 -18.69 0.19 -5.89
C GLN A 59 -19.95 0.63 -5.13
N GLY A 60 -20.31 -0.08 -4.06
CA GLY A 60 -21.47 0.29 -3.23
C GLY A 60 -21.34 1.68 -2.62
N PHE A 61 -20.15 2.06 -2.16
CA PHE A 61 -19.90 3.41 -1.67
C PHE A 61 -19.87 4.47 -2.78
N ALA A 62 -19.39 4.13 -3.98
CA ALA A 62 -19.33 5.06 -5.12
C ALA A 62 -20.72 5.44 -5.66
N GLU A 63 -21.71 4.56 -5.53
CA GLU A 63 -23.11 4.85 -5.92
C GLU A 63 -23.81 5.81 -4.94
N VAL A 64 -23.42 5.78 -3.67
CA VAL A 64 -24.09 6.55 -2.60
C VAL A 64 -23.36 7.86 -2.29
N LEU A 65 -22.02 7.89 -2.42
CA LEU A 65 -21.22 9.06 -2.02
C LEU A 65 -20.92 9.99 -3.21
N PRO A 66 -21.28 11.28 -3.12
CA PRO A 66 -20.81 12.28 -4.06
C PRO A 66 -19.28 12.32 -4.12
N ALA A 67 -18.72 12.33 -5.33
CA ALA A 67 -17.26 12.36 -5.54
C ALA A 67 -16.54 13.50 -4.78
N ARG A 68 -17.23 14.61 -4.51
CA ARG A 68 -16.70 15.71 -3.70
C ARG A 68 -16.41 15.28 -2.26
N LEU A 69 -17.30 14.51 -1.63
CA LEU A 69 -17.10 14.04 -0.25
C LEU A 69 -15.94 13.05 -0.17
N VAL A 70 -15.84 12.14 -1.15
CA VAL A 70 -14.72 11.19 -1.24
C VAL A 70 -13.38 11.92 -1.35
N LYS A 71 -13.29 12.96 -2.19
CA LYS A 71 -12.07 13.77 -2.34
C LYS A 71 -11.71 14.53 -1.06
N ILE A 72 -12.69 15.12 -0.38
CA ILE A 72 -12.46 15.83 0.89
C ILE A 72 -11.98 14.84 1.96
N ALA A 73 -12.63 13.67 2.08
CA ALA A 73 -12.23 12.63 3.02
C ALA A 73 -10.80 12.13 2.75
N ALA A 74 -10.45 11.90 1.48
CA ALA A 74 -9.10 11.53 1.08
C ALA A 74 -8.08 12.64 1.44
N ALA A 75 -8.37 13.90 1.14
CA ALA A 75 -7.50 15.02 1.46
C ALA A 75 -7.24 15.14 2.97
N ILE A 76 -8.28 15.00 3.80
CA ILE A 76 -8.15 15.01 5.27
C ILE A 76 -7.31 13.80 5.73
N GLY A 77 -7.59 12.60 5.22
CA GLY A 77 -6.84 11.39 5.57
C GLY A 77 -5.35 11.52 5.25
N PHE A 78 -5.01 12.00 4.05
CA PHE A 78 -3.62 12.27 3.66
C PHE A 78 -2.97 13.37 4.50
N ALA A 79 -3.68 14.45 4.83
CA ALA A 79 -3.15 15.50 5.70
C ALA A 79 -2.84 14.96 7.11
N VAL A 80 -3.73 14.16 7.69
CA VAL A 80 -3.51 13.50 8.99
C VAL A 80 -2.30 12.57 8.94
N LEU A 81 -2.18 11.75 7.90
CA LEU A 81 -1.01 10.87 7.70
C LEU A 81 0.28 11.66 7.55
N GLY A 82 0.26 12.75 6.78
CA GLY A 82 1.41 13.64 6.60
C GLY A 82 1.86 14.28 7.90
N ILE A 83 0.92 14.82 8.69
CA ILE A 83 1.22 15.39 10.02
C ILE A 83 1.76 14.32 10.97
N ARG A 84 1.13 13.15 11.01
CA ARG A 84 1.60 12.00 11.83
C ARG A 84 3.02 11.60 11.46
N LEU A 85 3.33 11.52 10.17
CA LEU A 85 4.67 11.20 9.70
C LEU A 85 5.67 12.27 10.13
N LEU A 86 5.39 13.54 9.89
CA LEU A 86 6.27 14.65 10.29
C LEU A 86 6.53 14.70 11.80
N TRP A 87 5.52 14.41 12.61
CA TRP A 87 5.66 14.39 14.07
C TRP A 87 6.41 13.15 14.56
N PHE A 88 6.23 12.01 13.89
CA PHE A 88 6.90 10.75 14.23
C PHE A 88 8.36 10.73 13.79
N THR A 89 8.67 11.27 12.61
CA THR A 89 10.04 11.57 12.19
C THR A 89 10.45 12.92 12.76
N GLY A 90 10.66 12.98 14.08
CA GLY A 90 11.38 14.11 14.69
C GLY A 90 12.69 14.28 13.93
N ILE A 91 12.87 15.45 13.32
CA ILE A 91 14.00 15.81 12.45
C ILE A 91 15.29 15.27 13.07
N PRO A 92 16.02 14.33 12.42
CA PRO A 92 17.32 13.90 12.92
C PRO A 92 18.21 15.15 12.98
N GLY A 93 18.54 15.55 14.21
CA GLY A 93 19.29 16.76 14.48
C GLY A 93 20.56 16.80 13.65
N LYS A 94 20.82 17.97 13.06
CA LYS A 94 22.00 18.29 12.24
C LYS A 94 23.27 17.71 12.92
N PRO A 95 24.17 17.03 12.18
CA PRO A 95 25.39 16.49 12.76
C PRO A 95 26.14 17.58 13.49
N LYS A 96 26.46 17.35 14.76
CA LYS A 96 27.33 18.23 15.54
C LYS A 96 28.68 18.21 14.84
N ASP A 97 29.13 19.36 14.37
CA ASP A 97 30.44 19.57 13.79
C ASP A 97 31.51 19.23 14.81
N GLN A 98 31.98 17.99 14.73
CA GLN A 98 33.10 17.47 15.49
C GLN A 98 34.41 17.94 14.82
N SER A 99 34.57 19.26 14.78
CA SER A 99 35.80 20.00 14.49
C SER A 99 35.60 21.28 15.28
N LEU A 100 36.12 21.44 16.48
CA LEU A 100 37.47 21.88 16.75
C LEU A 100 37.84 21.52 18.20
N GLU A 101 38.29 20.29 18.45
CA GLU A 101 39.21 20.03 19.56
C GLU A 101 40.46 19.38 18.95
N SER A 102 41.47 20.22 18.73
CA SER A 102 42.88 19.85 18.52
C SER A 102 43.74 20.85 19.27
#